data_AF-A0A952J989-F1
#
_entry.id   AF-A0A952J989-F1
#
_cell.length_a   1.000
_cell.length_b   1.000
_cell.length_c   1.000
_cell.angle_alpha   90.00
_cell.angle_beta   90.00
_cell.angle_gamma   90.00
#
_symmetry.space_group_name_H-M   'P 1'
#
loop_
_entity.id
_entity.type
_entity.pdbx_description
1 polymer ?
#
loop_
_entity_poly.entity_id
_entity_poly.type
_entity_poly.pdbx_seq_one_letter_code
_entity_poly.pdbx_strand_id
1 'polypeptide(L)'
;MKLPRNVAGDELVKSLQKIGYVIIRQKGSHIRLTCVLSIGEHHLTIPNHNPIKIGTLSAILSDISRFHKISKEELINKIFG
;
A
#
# COMPACT_ATOMS: atom_id res chain seq x y z
N MET A 1 7.51 -16.26 -0.95
CA MET A 1 7.90 -15.08 -1.76
C MET A 1 8.78 -14.14 -0.94
N LYS A 2 9.81 -13.51 -1.55
CA LYS A 2 10.60 -12.46 -0.90
C LYS A 2 9.92 -11.11 -1.12
N LEU A 3 9.72 -10.34 -0.05
CA LEU A 3 9.22 -8.97 -0.14
C LEU A 3 10.30 -8.04 -0.75
N PRO A 4 9.92 -7.05 -1.58
CA PRO A 4 10.85 -6.02 -2.02
C PRO A 4 11.40 -5.29 -0.81
N ARG A 5 12.72 -5.09 -0.81
CA ARG A 5 13.43 -4.31 0.20
C ARG A 5 13.66 -2.91 -0.33
N ASN A 6 13.92 -1.98 0.58
CA ASN A 6 14.26 -0.59 0.26
C ASN A 6 13.16 0.19 -0.48
N VAL A 7 11.89 -0.17 -0.27
CA VAL A 7 10.75 0.55 -0.87
C VAL A 7 10.56 1.89 -0.15
N ALA A 8 10.61 2.99 -0.90
CA ALA A 8 10.28 4.30 -0.35
C ALA A 8 8.75 4.47 -0.19
N GLY A 9 8.32 5.27 0.78
CA GLY A 9 6.90 5.44 1.04
C GLY A 9 6.14 6.13 -0.08
N ASP A 10 6.75 7.09 -0.76
CA ASP A 10 6.17 7.74 -1.93
C ASP A 10 6.09 6.80 -3.15
N GLU A 11 7.09 5.93 -3.34
CA GLU A 11 7.06 4.86 -4.35
C GLU A 11 5.90 3.90 -4.10
N LEU A 12 5.72 3.44 -2.85
CA LEU A 12 4.60 2.58 -2.49
C LEU A 12 3.26 3.29 -2.76
N VAL A 13 3.13 4.56 -2.37
CA VAL A 13 1.92 5.36 -2.65
C VAL A 13 1.62 5.41 -4.14
N LYS A 14 2.61 5.74 -4.99
CA LYS A 14 2.46 5.79 -6.45
C LYS A 14 2.01 4.44 -7.01
N SER A 15 2.60 3.35 -6.53
CA SER A 15 2.22 1.99 -6.94
C SER A 15 0.79 1.62 -6.51
N LEU A 16 0.34 2.03 -5.33
CA LEU A 16 -1.03 1.78 -4.86
C LEU A 16 -2.10 2.57 -5.63
N GLN A 17 -1.75 3.72 -6.21
CA GLN A 17 -2.66 4.46 -7.07
C GLN A 17 -3.10 3.64 -8.30
N LYS A 18 -2.24 2.74 -8.81
CA LYS A 18 -2.56 1.84 -9.94
C LYS A 18 -3.72 0.89 -9.64
N ILE A 19 -3.98 0.59 -8.36
CA ILE A 19 -5.05 -0.32 -7.92
C ILE A 19 -6.20 0.42 -7.23
N GLY A 20 -6.30 1.74 -7.45
CA GLY A 20 -7.46 2.54 -7.05
C GLY A 20 -7.36 3.21 -5.68
N TYR A 21 -6.19 3.27 -5.05
CA TYR A 21 -6.00 4.12 -3.86
C TYR A 21 -5.79 5.57 -4.27
N VAL A 22 -6.48 6.48 -3.59
CA VAL A 22 -6.32 7.93 -3.76
C VAL A 22 -5.79 8.56 -2.47
N ILE A 23 -4.90 9.54 -2.59
CA ILE A 23 -4.40 10.31 -1.44
C ILE A 23 -5.52 11.24 -0.98
N ILE A 24 -5.92 11.13 0.28
CA ILE A 24 -6.94 12.01 0.86
C ILE A 24 -6.36 13.12 1.73
N ARG A 25 -5.20 12.90 2.37
CA ARG A 25 -4.46 13.91 3.13
C ARG A 25 -3.06 13.44 3.49
N GLN A 26 -2.21 14.38 3.90
CA GLN A 26 -0.94 14.10 4.55
C GLN A 26 -0.82 14.93 5.84
N LYS A 27 -0.35 14.31 6.92
CA LYS A 27 0.02 15.00 8.17
C LYS A 27 1.42 14.59 8.57
N GLY A 28 2.35 15.54 8.55
CA GLY A 28 3.78 15.24 8.73
C GLY A 28 4.25 14.22 7.70
N SER A 29 4.96 13.18 8.16
CA SER A 29 5.43 12.09 7.30
C SER A 29 4.36 11.03 7.00
N HIS A 30 3.10 11.16 7.45
CA HIS A 30 2.08 10.13 7.24
C HIS A 30 1.09 10.52 6.15
N ILE A 31 1.00 9.70 5.10
CA ILE A 31 0.10 9.87 3.95
C ILE A 31 -1.11 8.96 4.15
N ARG A 32 -2.32 9.52 4.07
CA ARG A 32 -3.57 8.77 4.18
C ARG A 32 -4.13 8.52 2.78
N LEU A 33 -4.41 7.26 2.49
CA LEU A 33 -5.00 6.78 1.26
C LEU A 33 -6.40 6.21 1.51
N THR A 34 -7.28 6.31 0.52
CA THR A 34 -8.58 5.64 0.49
C THR A 34 -8.75 4.89 -0.82
N CYS A 35 -9.29 3.67 -0.78
CA CYS A 35 -9.75 2.92 -1.95
C CYS A 35 -11.23 2.61 -1.78
N VAL A 36 -12.01 2.78 -2.84
CA VAL A 36 -13.45 2.49 -2.86
C VAL A 36 -13.70 1.41 -3.89
N LEU A 37 -14.26 0.28 -3.45
CA LEU A 37 -14.66 -0.84 -4.28
C LEU A 37 -16.14 -1.15 -4.03
N SER A 38 -16.75 -1.99 -4.87
CA SER A 38 -18.14 -2.44 -4.66
C SER A 38 -18.36 -3.17 -3.33
N ILE A 39 -17.29 -3.71 -2.74
CA ILE A 39 -17.29 -4.39 -1.44
C ILE A 39 -17.16 -3.44 -0.23
N GLY A 40 -16.93 -2.14 -0.45
CA GLY A 40 -16.80 -1.12 0.59
C GLY A 40 -15.61 -0.18 0.40
N GLU A 41 -15.32 0.59 1.45
CA GLU A 41 -14.17 1.51 1.50
C GLU A 41 -13.04 0.94 2.34
N HIS A 42 -11.81 1.25 1.96
CA HIS A 42 -10.61 0.90 2.69
C HIS A 42 -9.71 2.09 2.87
N HIS A 43 -9.25 2.33 4.10
CA HIS A 43 -8.40 3.46 4.42
C HIS A 43 -7.07 2.98 4.99
N LEU A 44 -5.98 3.54 4.48
CA LEU A 44 -4.63 3.12 4.82
C LEU A 44 -3.78 4.34 5.15
N THR A 45 -2.88 4.20 6.12
CA THR A 45 -1.86 5.22 6.40
C THR A 45 -0.48 4.66 6.03
N ILE A 46 0.23 5.36 5.14
CA ILE A 46 1.60 5.04 4.73
C ILE A 46 2.58 6.02 5.37
N PRO A 47 3.61 5.54 6.10
CA PRO A 47 4.73 6.39 6.48
C PRO A 47 5.59 6.71 5.25
N ASN A 48 5.78 8.00 4.96
CA ASN A 48 6.61 8.52 3.88
C ASN A 48 8.08 8.54 4.31
N HIS A 49 8.65 7.35 4.55
CA HIS A 49 10.05 7.15 4.88
C HIS A 49 10.76 6.42 3.74
N ASN A 50 12.05 6.65 3.60
CA ASN A 50 12.89 5.90 2.66
C ASN A 50 14.03 5.19 3.43
N PRO A 51 13.97 3.86 3.60
CA PRO A 51 12.89 2.95 3.21
C PRO A 51 11.81 2.79 4.29
N ILE A 52 10.64 2.28 3.90
CA ILE A 52 9.67 1.74 4.84
C ILE A 52 10.28 0.49 5.50
N LYS A 53 10.16 0.38 6.83
CA LYS A 53 10.58 -0.82 7.57
C LYS A 53 9.87 -2.05 7.02
N ILE A 54 10.60 -3.15 6.81
CA ILE A 54 10.07 -4.36 6.17
C ILE A 54 8.84 -4.95 6.87
N GLY A 55 8.78 -4.87 8.21
CA GLY A 55 7.61 -5.31 8.98
C GLY A 55 6.37 -4.45 8.71
N THR A 56 6.56 -3.13 8.63
CA THR A 56 5.49 -2.18 8.27
C THR A 56 5.00 -2.41 6.84
N LEU A 57 5.92 -2.58 5.88
CA LEU A 57 5.57 -2.91 4.50
C LEU A 57 4.77 -4.22 4.43
N SER A 58 5.22 -5.26 5.14
CA SER A 58 4.52 -6.55 5.16
C SER A 58 3.09 -6.45 5.72
N ALA A 59 2.91 -5.68 6.80
CA ALA A 59 1.60 -5.44 7.41
C ALA A 59 0.65 -4.69 6.45
N ILE A 60 1.15 -3.63 5.82
CA ILE A 60 0.42 -2.86 4.80
C ILE A 60 -0.03 -3.77 3.65
N LEU A 61 0.87 -4.58 3.09
CA LEU A 61 0.54 -5.48 1.99
C LEU A 61 -0.45 -6.56 2.40
N SER A 62 -0.37 -7.07 3.64
CA SER A 62 -1.37 -8.02 4.17
C SER A 62 -2.75 -7.38 4.21
N ASP A 63 -2.85 -6.17 4.74
CA ASP A 63 -4.12 -5.44 4.89
C ASP A 63 -4.79 -5.20 3.53
N ILE A 64 -4.02 -4.69 2.57
CA ILE A 64 -4.48 -4.46 1.20
C ILE A 64 -4.90 -5.78 0.54
N SER A 65 -4.11 -6.85 0.66
CA SER A 65 -4.44 -8.14 0.04
C SER A 65 -5.77 -8.71 0.58
N ARG A 66 -6.02 -8.54 1.89
CA ARG A 66 -7.28 -8.94 2.52
C ARG A 66 -8.46 -8.13 2.01
N PHE A 67 -8.33 -6.80 1.89
CA PHE A 67 -9.39 -5.95 1.36
C PHE A 67 -9.71 -6.31 -0.09
N HIS A 68 -8.70 -6.45 -0.96
CA HIS A 68 -8.89 -6.80 -2.37
C HIS A 68 -9.27 -8.27 -2.60
N LYS A 69 -9.26 -9.11 -1.56
CA LYS A 69 -9.51 -10.57 -1.64
C LYS A 69 -8.60 -11.28 -2.64
N ILE A 70 -7.34 -10.87 -2.72
CA ILE A 70 -6.30 -11.47 -3.56
C ILE A 70 -5.14 -11.96 -2.70
N SER A 71 -4.29 -12.82 -3.26
CA SER A 71 -3.08 -13.24 -2.56
C SER A 71 -2.09 -12.06 -2.43
N LYS A 72 -1.22 -12.09 -1.40
CA LYS A 72 -0.15 -11.10 -1.25
C LYS A 72 0.81 -11.11 -2.46
N GLU A 73 1.03 -12.27 -3.06
CA GLU A 73 1.87 -12.43 -4.24
C GLU A 73 1.26 -11.77 -5.47
N GLU A 74 -0.04 -11.99 -5.70
CA GLU A 74 -0.76 -11.31 -6.77
C GLU A 74 -0.76 -9.78 -6.58
N LEU A 75 -0.97 -9.30 -5.35
CA LEU A 75 -0.89 -7.88 -5.04
C LEU A 75 0.48 -7.30 -5.41
N ILE A 76 1.57 -7.96 -5.00
CA ILE A 76 2.92 -7.50 -5.29
C ILE A 76 3.16 -7.42 -6.80
N ASN A 77 2.72 -8.41 -7.56
CA ASN A 77 2.83 -8.40 -9.02
C ASN A 77 2.01 -7.25 -9.64
N LYS A 78 0.84 -6.92 -9.12
CA LYS A 78 0.03 -5.80 -9.63
C LYS A 78 0.66 -4.42 -9.40
N ILE A 79 1.41 -4.24 -8.31
CA ILE A 79 1.90 -2.92 -7.89
C ILE A 79 3.39 -2.70 -8.15
N PHE A 80 4.18 -3.78 -8.26
CA PHE A 80 5.63 -3.75 -8.55
C PHE A 80 6.03 -4.48 -9.83
N GLY A 81 5.13 -5.24 -10.45
CA GLY A 81 5.35 -5.86 -11.76
C GLY A 81 5.05 -4.93 -12.93
#